data_AF-A0A348W9Y8-F1
#
_entry.id   AF-A0A348W9Y8-F1
#
_cell.length_a   1.000
_cell.length_b   1.000
_cell.length_c   1.000
_cell.angle_alpha   90.00
_cell.angle_beta   90.00
_cell.angle_gamma   90.00
#
_symmetry.space_group_name_H-M   'P 1'
#
loop_
_entity.id
_entity.type
_entity.pdbx_description
1 polymer ?
#
loop_
_entity_poly.entity_id
_entity_poly.type
_entity_poly.pdbx_seq_one_letter_code
_entity_poly.pdbx_strand_id
1 'polypeptide(L)' 'EARAALIRQLNDLLVQDYAVIPLVDRGRVSAHLHDLKGVVMNSWDSEFWNIADWHKSPVSR' A
#
# COMPACT_ATOMS: atom_id res chain seq x y z
N GLU A 1 11.71 -14.53 5.45
CA GLU A 1 10.60 -15.51 5.41
C GLU A 1 10.08 -15.95 6.78
N ALA A 2 10.95 -16.31 7.73
CA ALA A 2 10.52 -16.75 9.08
C ALA A 2 9.60 -15.75 9.81
N ARG A 3 9.87 -14.43 9.70
CA ARG A 3 9.00 -13.38 10.25
C ARG A 3 7.60 -13.41 9.66
N ALA A 4 7.47 -13.62 8.35
CA ALA A 4 6.16 -13.66 7.69
C ALA A 4 5.36 -14.91 8.12
N ALA A 5 6.04 -16.04 8.31
CA ALA A 5 5.41 -17.26 8.84
C ALA A 5 4.91 -17.05 10.27
N LEU A 6 5.72 -16.45 11.14
CA LEU A 6 5.31 -16.13 12.51
C LEU A 6 4.12 -15.18 12.55
N ILE A 7 4.13 -14.11 11.74
CA ILE A 7 3.01 -13.16 11.68
C ILE A 7 1.70 -13.84 11.25
N ARG A 8 1.76 -14.79 10.31
CA ARG A 8 0.57 -15.57 9.91
C ARG A 8 0.03 -16.39 11.08
N GLN A 9 0.89 -17.11 11.80
CA GLN A 9 0.48 -17.88 12.97
C GLN A 9 -0.16 -17.01 14.06
N LEU A 10 0.41 -15.83 14.32
CA LEU A 10 -0.14 -14.88 15.30
C LEU A 10 -1.49 -14.31 14.85
N ASN A 11 -1.65 -14.03 13.55
CA ASN A 11 -2.93 -13.61 12.97
C ASN A 11 -3.99 -14.71 13.13
N ASP A 12 -3.64 -15.97 12.83
CA ASP A 12 -4.57 -17.09 12.92
C ASP A 12 -5.13 -17.25 14.34
N LEU A 13 -4.31 -17.05 15.38
CA LEU A 13 -4.77 -17.07 16.78
C LEU A 13 -5.87 -16.03 17.06
N LEU A 14 -5.70 -14.79 16.56
CA LEU A 14 -6.67 -13.70 16.80
C LEU A 14 -7.97 -13.88 16.01
N VAL A 15 -7.86 -14.40 14.79
CA VAL A 15 -9.03 -14.64 13.92
C VAL A 15 -9.84 -15.85 14.43
N GLN A 16 -9.16 -16.92 14.87
CA GLN A 16 -9.82 -18.12 15.41
C GLN A 16 -10.47 -17.88 16.77
N ASP A 17 -9.93 -16.96 17.58
CA ASP A 17 -10.52 -16.55 18.85
C ASP A 17 -11.67 -15.53 18.69
N TYR A 18 -12.03 -15.17 17.45
CA TYR A 18 -13.07 -14.18 17.11
C TYR A 18 -12.83 -12.77 17.70
N ALA A 19 -11.64 -12.50 18.25
CA ALA A 19 -11.26 -11.20 18.78
C ALA A 19 -11.13 -10.14 17.66
N VAL A 20 -10.77 -10.58 16.44
CA VAL A 20 -10.69 -9.73 15.24
C VAL A 20 -11.39 -10.41 14.07
N ILE A 21 -12.49 -9.81 13.61
CA ILE A 21 -13.27 -10.30 12.47
C ILE A 21 -12.97 -9.41 11.26
N PRO A 22 -12.20 -9.89 10.26
CA PRO A 22 -11.99 -9.13 9.04
C PRO A 22 -13.30 -9.05 8.23
N LEU A 23 -13.71 -7.83 7.87
CA LEU A 23 -14.96 -7.60 7.16
C LEU A 23 -14.74 -7.46 5.65
N VAL A 24 -13.99 -6.43 5.26
CA VAL A 24 -13.70 -6.11 3.86
C VAL A 24 -12.32 -5.47 3.74
N ASP A 25 -11.63 -5.77 2.64
CA ASP A 25 -10.50 -4.95 2.21
C ASP A 25 -11.03 -3.71 1.48
N ARG A 26 -10.55 -2.52 1.87
CA ARG A 26 -10.90 -1.28 1.19
C ARG A 26 -9.86 -1.01 0.14
N GLY A 27 -10.13 -1.48 -1.08
CA GLY A 27 -9.35 -1.16 -2.25
C GLY A 27 -9.15 0.37 -2.34
N ARG A 28 -7.90 0.78 -2.54
CA ARG A 28 -7.54 2.19 -2.72
C ARG A 28 -7.57 2.53 -4.20
N VAL A 29 -8.37 3.54 -4.56
CA VAL A 29 -8.45 4.07 -5.92
C VAL A 29 -7.81 5.45 -5.93
N SER A 30 -6.75 5.61 -6.71
CA SER A 30 -6.05 6.88 -6.90
C SER A 30 -5.66 7.03 -8.36
N ALA A 31 -5.58 8.28 -8.82
CA ALA A 31 -5.22 8.62 -10.19
C ALA A 31 -4.15 9.71 -10.17
N HIS A 32 -3.21 9.61 -11.11
CA HIS A 32 -2.21 10.64 -11.35
C HIS A 32 -2.08 10.90 -12.86
N LEU A 33 -1.52 12.05 -13.23
CA LEU A 33 -1.28 12.38 -14.64
C LEU A 33 -0.28 11.41 -15.28
N HIS A 34 -0.48 11.07 -16.56
CA HIS A 34 0.42 10.16 -17.28
C HIS A 34 1.86 10.69 -17.42
N ASP A 35 1.99 12.02 -17.47
CA ASP A 35 3.27 12.72 -17.57
C ASP A 35 3.89 13.04 -16.21
N LEU A 36 3.25 12.66 -15.10
CA LEU A 36 3.83 12.70 -13.76
C LEU A 36 4.55 11.38 -13.47
N LYS A 37 5.85 11.45 -13.21
CA LYS A 37 6.72 10.31 -12.90
C LYS A 37 7.18 10.37 -11.44
N GLY A 38 7.66 9.23 -10.94
CA GLY A 38 8.10 9.08 -9.56
C GLY A 38 6.98 8.78 -8.55
N VAL A 39 5.72 8.59 -8.98
CA VAL A 39 4.63 8.21 -8.09
C VAL A 39 4.77 6.74 -7.70
N VAL A 40 4.85 6.44 -6.39
CA VAL A 40 4.92 5.07 -5.87
C VAL A 40 3.74 4.83 -4.94
N MET A 41 2.82 3.95 -5.34
CA MET A 41 1.65 3.64 -4.52
C MET A 41 2.00 2.65 -3.40
N ASN A 42 1.55 2.94 -2.17
CA ASN A 42 1.69 2.04 -1.04
C ASN A 42 0.38 1.97 -0.22
N SER A 43 0.19 0.87 0.52
CA SER A 43 -1.03 0.65 1.32
C SER A 43 -0.93 1.13 2.76
N TRP A 44 0.26 1.57 3.20
CA TRP A 44 0.62 1.84 4.58
C TRP A 44 0.54 3.33 4.96
N ASP A 45 0.60 4.22 3.98
CA ASP A 45 0.67 5.68 4.15
C ASP A 45 -0.28 6.40 3.16
N SER A 46 -0.27 7.74 3.16
CA SER A 46 -0.91 8.57 2.16
C SER A 46 -0.26 8.44 0.78
N GLU A 47 -1.01 8.71 -0.26
CA GLU A 47 -0.58 8.68 -1.67
C GLU A 47 0.54 9.69 -1.96
N PHE A 48 0.78 10.67 -1.06
CA PHE A 48 1.80 11.71 -1.17
C PHE A 48 3.10 11.43 -0.41
N TRP A 49 3.25 10.26 0.22
CA TRP A 49 4.40 9.95 1.08
C TRP A 49 5.77 10.20 0.41
N ASN A 50 5.85 10.04 -0.93
CA ASN A 50 7.06 10.24 -1.71
C ASN A 50 7.00 11.43 -2.67
N ILE A 51 6.20 12.45 -2.36
CA ILE A 51 6.01 13.61 -3.23
C ILE A 51 7.32 14.33 -3.61
N ALA A 52 8.36 14.22 -2.78
CA ALA A 52 9.68 14.80 -3.04
C ALA A 52 10.35 14.23 -4.31
N ASP A 53 10.02 13.00 -4.70
CA ASP A 53 10.61 12.33 -5.88
C ASP A 53 9.85 12.61 -7.18
N TRP A 54 8.71 13.29 -7.07
CA TRP A 54 7.81 13.49 -8.20
C TRP A 54 8.36 14.51 -9.18
N HIS A 55 8.25 14.21 -10.46
CA HIS A 55 8.72 15.09 -11.53
C HIS A 55 7.90 14.91 -12.81
N LYS A 56 7.86 15.97 -13.63
CA LYS A 56 7.30 15.91 -14.99
C LYS A 56 8.21 15.09 -15.89
N SER A 57 7.61 14.27 -16.75
CA SER A 57 8.32 13.59 -17.83
C SER A 57 9.06 14.63 -18.70
N PRO A 58 10.29 14.35 -19.14
CA PRO A 58 10.98 15.22 -20.08
C PRO A 58 10.11 15.43 -21.33
N VAL A 59 9.97 16.68 -21.77
CA VAL A 59 9.31 16.99 -23.04
C VAL A 59 10.25 16.53 -24.15
N SER A 60 9.84 15.55 -24.97
CA SER A 60 10.54 15.29 -26.23
C SER A 60 10.28 16.48 -27.14
N ARG A 61 11.31 17.30 -27.39
CA ARG A 61 11.29 18.26 -28.50
C ARG A 61 11.41 17.54 -29.82
#